data_AF-L7CQW8-F1
#
_entry.id   AF-L7CQW8-F1
#
_cell.length_a   1.000
_cell.length_b   1.000
_cell.length_c   1.000
_cell.angle_alpha   90.00
_cell.angle_beta   90.00
_cell.angle_gamma   90.00
#
_symmetry.space_group_name_H-M   'P 1'
#
loop_
_entity.id
_entity.type
_entity.pdbx_description
1 polymer ?
#
loop_
_entity_poly.entity_id
_entity_poly.type
_entity_poly.pdbx_seq_one_letter_code
_entity_poly.pdbx_strand_id
1 'polypeptide(L)'
;MTTNDTESQPTAKPSASDASDRIRREAVVTVEPDQQLIDPSAFIAPNATVLGEVYIAADVSIWFGAVMRGDTEKIVIGRESNVQDQCVLHCDPGMPCLIGERVTVGHSAIVHGATVEDDALIGIGAIVLNGATIGRGAIVAAGALVTEGTVIPPGMLAVGTPAKPIKEVSDSLRERSREGAQHYVKLGRRYRDEFAGTNVTSGKVD
;
A
#
# COMPACT_ATOMS: atom_id res chain seq x y z
N MET A 1 -6.02 -27.36 -44.88
CA MET A 1 -7.31 -26.99 -44.25
C MET A 1 -7.67 -28.08 -43.26
N THR A 2 -7.38 -27.86 -41.98
CA THR A 2 -8.02 -28.54 -40.84
C THR A 2 -7.78 -27.63 -39.64
N THR A 3 -8.85 -26.97 -39.19
CA THR A 3 -8.90 -26.05 -38.06
C THR A 3 -8.90 -26.85 -36.76
N ASN A 4 -8.06 -26.47 -35.79
CA ASN A 4 -8.17 -26.95 -34.41
C ASN A 4 -9.06 -25.97 -33.65
N ASP A 5 -10.25 -26.44 -33.29
CA ASP A 5 -11.16 -25.78 -32.35
C ASP A 5 -10.68 -26.08 -30.92
N THR A 6 -10.18 -25.06 -30.23
CA THR A 6 -9.98 -25.11 -28.77
C THR A 6 -11.26 -24.68 -28.08
N GLU A 7 -12.00 -25.65 -27.53
CA GLU A 7 -13.09 -25.43 -26.58
C GLU A 7 -12.56 -24.70 -25.33
N SER A 8 -13.10 -23.52 -25.07
CA SER A 8 -12.89 -22.81 -23.81
C SER A 8 -13.79 -23.43 -22.73
N GLN A 9 -13.19 -23.84 -21.62
CA GLN A 9 -13.95 -24.25 -20.44
C GLN A 9 -14.67 -23.03 -19.84
N PRO A 10 -15.93 -23.17 -19.38
CA PRO A 10 -16.67 -22.07 -18.77
C PRO A 10 -16.09 -21.75 -17.40
N THR A 11 -15.81 -20.46 -17.17
CA THR A 11 -15.40 -19.94 -15.86
C THR A 11 -16.51 -20.21 -14.83
N ALA A 12 -16.14 -20.79 -13.68
CA ALA A 12 -17.08 -21.10 -12.62
C ALA A 12 -17.80 -19.82 -12.15
N LYS A 13 -19.13 -19.88 -11.99
CA LYS A 13 -19.90 -18.77 -11.42
C LYS A 13 -19.44 -18.53 -9.98
N PRO A 14 -19.25 -17.27 -9.56
CA PRO A 14 -18.82 -16.94 -8.21
C PRO A 14 -19.86 -17.42 -7.19
N SER A 15 -19.37 -17.79 -6.00
CA SER A 15 -20.20 -18.35 -4.93
C SER A 15 -21.09 -17.27 -4.30
N ALA A 16 -22.15 -17.69 -3.58
CA ALA A 16 -23.05 -16.75 -2.90
C ALA A 16 -22.34 -15.93 -1.79
N SER A 17 -21.25 -16.44 -1.20
CA SER A 17 -20.40 -15.67 -0.28
C SER A 17 -19.59 -14.61 -1.02
N ASP A 18 -19.03 -14.91 -2.19
CA ASP A 18 -18.31 -13.94 -3.02
C ASP A 18 -19.23 -12.81 -3.47
N ALA A 19 -20.49 -13.11 -3.80
CA ALA A 19 -21.47 -12.11 -4.19
C ALA A 19 -21.89 -11.21 -3.02
N SER A 20 -22.08 -11.79 -1.83
CA SER A 20 -22.37 -11.04 -0.59
C SER A 20 -21.21 -10.11 -0.20
N ASP A 21 -19.97 -10.61 -0.27
CA ASP A 21 -18.77 -9.81 0.03
C ASP A 21 -18.56 -8.71 -1.01
N ARG A 22 -18.86 -8.98 -2.29
CA ARG A 22 -18.79 -7.98 -3.36
C ARG A 22 -19.84 -6.88 -3.23
N ILE A 23 -21.06 -7.21 -2.80
CA ILE A 23 -22.12 -6.24 -2.51
C ILE A 23 -21.76 -5.36 -1.30
N ARG A 24 -21.03 -5.90 -0.30
CA ARG A 24 -20.50 -5.08 0.81
C ARG A 24 -19.43 -4.09 0.33
N ARG A 25 -18.54 -4.50 -0.59
CA ARG A 25 -17.45 -3.67 -1.12
C ARG A 25 -17.95 -2.47 -1.94
N GLU A 26 -18.91 -2.71 -2.85
CA GLU A 26 -19.49 -1.66 -3.70
C GLU A 26 -20.34 -0.62 -2.91
N ALA A 27 -20.69 -0.92 -1.66
CA ALA A 27 -21.63 -0.13 -0.85
C ALA A 27 -20.98 0.88 0.13
N VAL A 28 -19.64 0.86 0.31
CA VAL A 28 -18.96 1.76 1.26
C VAL A 28 -18.45 3.01 0.54
N VAL A 29 -19.37 3.90 0.18
CA VAL A 29 -19.04 5.29 -0.15
C VAL A 29 -19.13 6.12 1.13
N THR A 30 -18.22 5.87 2.06
CA THR A 30 -18.04 6.68 3.27
C THR A 30 -16.75 7.47 3.17
N VAL A 31 -16.71 8.63 3.83
CA VAL A 31 -15.47 9.42 3.98
C VAL A 31 -14.72 9.06 5.26
N GLU A 32 -15.37 8.36 6.19
CA GLU A 32 -14.80 7.93 7.45
C GLU A 32 -14.19 6.53 7.32
N PRO A 33 -13.00 6.30 7.90
CA PRO A 33 -12.38 4.99 7.96
C PRO A 33 -13.10 4.05 8.95
N ASP A 34 -13.16 2.77 8.61
CA ASP A 34 -13.66 1.73 9.52
C ASP A 34 -12.63 1.47 10.64
N GLN A 35 -12.95 1.97 11.83
CA GLN A 35 -12.09 1.85 13.02
C GLN A 35 -11.86 0.40 13.45
N GLN A 36 -12.70 -0.57 13.05
CA GLN A 36 -12.49 -1.98 13.38
C GLN A 36 -11.34 -2.60 12.57
N LEU A 37 -10.95 -1.98 11.46
CA LEU A 37 -9.89 -2.44 10.56
C LEU A 37 -8.54 -1.78 10.85
N ILE A 38 -8.47 -0.90 11.85
CA ILE A 38 -7.31 -0.06 12.14
C ILE A 38 -6.81 -0.34 13.55
N ASP A 39 -5.52 -0.66 13.66
CA ASP A 39 -4.88 -0.80 14.96
C ASP A 39 -4.80 0.56 15.68
N PRO A 40 -5.14 0.66 16.98
CA PRO A 40 -5.12 1.92 17.73
C PRO A 40 -3.75 2.60 17.83
N SER A 41 -2.65 1.86 17.59
CA SER A 41 -1.30 2.43 17.56
C SER A 41 -0.96 3.10 16.23
N ALA A 42 -1.76 2.92 15.17
CA ALA A 42 -1.50 3.55 13.89
C ALA A 42 -1.63 5.08 13.96
N PHE A 43 -0.84 5.77 13.15
CA PHE A 43 -1.01 7.20 12.88
C PHE A 43 -1.69 7.38 11.53
N ILE A 44 -2.76 8.17 11.49
CA ILE A 44 -3.40 8.63 10.24
C ILE A 44 -3.42 10.14 10.27
N ALA A 45 -2.75 10.77 9.30
CA ALA A 45 -2.73 12.21 9.19
C ALA A 45 -4.16 12.78 9.00
N PRO A 46 -4.51 13.93 9.59
CA PRO A 46 -5.88 14.46 9.56
C PRO A 46 -6.47 14.72 8.17
N ASN A 47 -5.62 14.87 7.15
CA ASN A 47 -6.04 15.10 5.77
C ASN A 47 -5.78 13.89 4.85
N ALA A 48 -5.41 12.73 5.39
CA ALA A 48 -5.40 11.49 4.64
C ALA A 48 -6.83 10.99 4.44
N THR A 49 -7.09 10.34 3.31
CA THR A 49 -8.38 9.71 3.01
C THR A 49 -8.21 8.19 3.07
N VAL A 50 -8.94 7.54 3.98
CA VAL A 50 -8.95 6.08 4.14
C VAL A 50 -10.40 5.64 4.15
N LEU A 51 -10.82 4.83 3.18
CA LEU A 51 -12.20 4.36 3.06
C LEU A 51 -12.30 2.96 2.47
N GLY A 52 -13.40 2.27 2.78
CA GLY A 52 -13.64 0.89 2.35
C GLY A 52 -12.83 -0.13 3.17
N GLU A 53 -12.51 -1.26 2.55
CA GLU A 53 -11.85 -2.40 3.18
C GLU A 53 -10.31 -2.19 3.27
N VAL A 54 -9.88 -1.32 4.20
CA VAL A 54 -8.45 -0.99 4.42
C VAL A 54 -8.01 -1.47 5.80
N TYR A 55 -7.22 -2.53 5.83
CA TYR A 55 -6.64 -3.09 7.06
C TYR A 55 -5.30 -2.42 7.37
N ILE A 56 -5.21 -1.78 8.52
CA ILE A 56 -4.02 -1.04 8.98
C ILE A 56 -3.51 -1.68 10.27
N ALA A 57 -2.34 -2.31 10.20
CA ALA A 57 -1.74 -3.00 11.35
C ALA A 57 -1.04 -2.03 12.32
N ALA A 58 -0.55 -2.61 13.44
CA ALA A 58 0.13 -1.87 14.49
C ALA A 58 1.35 -1.05 13.99
N ASP A 59 1.51 0.13 14.58
CA ASP A 59 2.59 1.09 14.32
C ASP A 59 2.74 1.50 12.84
N VAL A 60 1.68 1.35 12.04
CA VAL A 60 1.62 1.90 10.68
C VAL A 60 1.45 3.42 10.73
N SER A 61 2.05 4.13 9.78
CA SER A 61 1.87 5.59 9.63
C SER A 61 1.41 5.97 8.23
N ILE A 62 0.27 6.65 8.15
CA ILE A 62 -0.33 7.19 6.93
C ILE A 62 -0.19 8.71 6.94
N TRP A 63 0.49 9.25 5.93
CA TRP A 63 0.96 10.63 5.91
C TRP A 63 0.09 11.56 5.07
N PHE A 64 0.45 12.84 5.04
CA PHE A 64 -0.47 13.92 4.67
C PHE A 64 -0.97 13.80 3.23
N GLY A 65 -2.29 13.81 3.09
CA GLY A 65 -3.02 13.69 1.83
C GLY A 65 -2.77 12.39 1.06
N ALA A 66 -2.30 11.33 1.73
CA ALA A 66 -2.37 9.99 1.16
C ALA A 66 -3.85 9.58 0.97
N VAL A 67 -4.13 8.85 -0.11
CA VAL A 67 -5.46 8.35 -0.45
C VAL A 67 -5.42 6.83 -0.55
N MET A 68 -6.28 6.17 0.22
CA MET A 68 -6.46 4.72 0.24
C MET A 68 -7.92 4.40 0.05
N ARG A 69 -8.24 3.74 -1.05
CA ARG A 69 -9.61 3.44 -1.43
C ARG A 69 -9.77 1.94 -1.62
N GLY A 70 -10.22 1.27 -0.56
CA GLY A 70 -10.51 -0.17 -0.53
C GLY A 70 -11.95 -0.51 -0.91
N ASP A 71 -12.55 0.23 -1.84
CA ASP A 71 -13.95 0.06 -2.26
C ASP A 71 -14.11 -1.00 -3.37
N THR A 72 -13.02 -1.41 -4.01
CA THR A 72 -13.01 -2.36 -5.12
C THR A 72 -12.47 -3.72 -4.69
N GLU A 73 -11.30 -3.71 -4.03
CA GLU A 73 -10.71 -4.85 -3.33
C GLU A 73 -10.02 -4.35 -2.06
N LYS A 74 -9.71 -5.29 -1.17
CA LYS A 74 -9.06 -4.96 0.09
C LYS A 74 -7.65 -4.38 -0.11
N ILE A 75 -7.33 -3.42 0.74
CA ILE A 75 -5.97 -2.92 0.95
C ILE A 75 -5.51 -3.44 2.31
N VAL A 76 -4.32 -4.03 2.37
CA VAL A 76 -3.73 -4.52 3.63
C VAL A 76 -2.36 -3.88 3.81
N ILE A 77 -2.12 -3.32 5.00
CA ILE A 77 -0.85 -2.68 5.35
C ILE A 77 -0.30 -3.33 6.62
N GLY A 78 0.83 -4.02 6.47
CA GLY A 78 1.53 -4.74 7.53
C GLY A 78 2.21 -3.82 8.54
N ARG A 79 2.60 -4.41 9.68
CA ARG A 79 3.12 -3.70 10.85
C ARG A 79 4.34 -2.86 10.52
N GLU A 80 4.47 -1.72 11.19
CA GLU A 80 5.64 -0.82 11.09
C GLU A 80 5.90 -0.26 9.68
N SER A 81 4.93 -0.40 8.76
CA SER A 81 5.00 0.16 7.41
C SER A 81 4.58 1.63 7.40
N ASN A 82 5.06 2.39 6.41
CA ASN A 82 4.70 3.79 6.23
C ASN A 82 4.26 4.07 4.80
N VAL A 83 3.15 4.80 4.66
CA VAL A 83 2.65 5.30 3.39
C VAL A 83 2.72 6.81 3.40
N GLN A 84 3.73 7.33 2.74
CA GLN A 84 4.16 8.72 2.84
C GLN A 84 3.20 9.69 2.12
N ASP A 85 3.51 10.98 2.20
CA ASP A 85 2.66 12.07 1.75
C ASP A 85 2.21 11.87 0.29
N GLN A 86 0.95 12.17 0.02
CA GLN A 86 0.36 12.14 -1.32
C GLN A 86 0.45 10.78 -2.04
N CYS A 87 0.67 9.67 -1.33
CA CYS A 87 0.60 8.35 -1.94
C CYS A 87 -0.84 7.98 -2.31
N VAL A 88 -1.00 7.15 -3.34
CA VAL A 88 -2.30 6.59 -3.72
C VAL A 88 -2.23 5.07 -3.71
N LEU A 89 -3.08 4.44 -2.91
CA LEU A 89 -3.31 3.00 -2.91
C LEU A 89 -4.73 2.71 -3.38
N HIS A 90 -4.83 1.89 -4.42
CA HIS A 90 -6.11 1.47 -5.01
C HIS A 90 -5.97 0.07 -5.60
N CYS A 91 -7.09 -0.54 -6.01
CA CYS A 91 -7.15 -1.91 -6.47
C CYS A 91 -8.16 -2.08 -7.61
N ASP A 92 -7.96 -3.06 -8.48
CA ASP A 92 -8.99 -3.56 -9.39
C ASP A 92 -9.61 -4.86 -8.86
N PRO A 93 -10.80 -5.28 -9.34
CA PRO A 93 -11.43 -6.51 -8.89
C PRO A 93 -10.51 -7.73 -9.01
N GLY A 94 -10.37 -8.51 -7.94
CA GLY A 94 -9.47 -9.67 -7.89
C GLY A 94 -7.98 -9.35 -7.73
N MET A 95 -7.60 -8.06 -7.65
CA MET A 95 -6.21 -7.60 -7.54
C MET A 95 -6.02 -6.77 -6.27
N PRO A 96 -5.97 -7.38 -5.07
CA PRO A 96 -5.81 -6.65 -3.83
C PRO A 96 -4.45 -5.94 -3.75
N CYS A 97 -4.39 -4.83 -3.01
CA CYS A 97 -3.14 -4.14 -2.71
C CYS A 97 -2.61 -4.62 -1.36
N LEU A 98 -1.52 -5.38 -1.38
CA LEU A 98 -0.96 -6.04 -0.21
C LEU A 98 0.42 -5.44 0.09
N ILE A 99 0.51 -4.68 1.17
CA ILE A 99 1.75 -4.10 1.69
C ILE A 99 2.17 -4.91 2.92
N GLY A 100 3.37 -5.49 2.88
CA GLY A 100 3.95 -6.28 3.96
C GLY A 100 4.38 -5.45 5.17
N GLU A 101 5.19 -6.06 6.04
CA GLU A 101 5.73 -5.40 7.23
C GLU A 101 6.99 -4.59 6.94
N ARG A 102 7.18 -3.48 7.67
CA ARG A 102 8.37 -2.61 7.57
C ARG A 102 8.62 -2.10 6.15
N VAL A 103 7.55 -1.97 5.36
CA VAL A 103 7.59 -1.43 4.00
C VAL A 103 7.55 0.09 4.05
N THR A 104 8.36 0.72 3.20
CA THR A 104 8.29 2.16 2.97
C THR A 104 7.69 2.43 1.60
N VAL A 105 6.52 3.09 1.57
CA VAL A 105 5.91 3.60 0.34
C VAL A 105 6.21 5.09 0.27
N GLY A 106 7.17 5.45 -0.58
CA GLY A 106 7.75 6.78 -0.67
C GLY A 106 6.79 7.85 -1.17
N HIS A 107 7.03 9.12 -0.81
CA HIS A 107 6.16 10.25 -1.14
C HIS A 107 5.67 10.21 -2.59
N SER A 108 4.37 10.45 -2.80
CA SER A 108 3.71 10.50 -4.10
C SER A 108 3.82 9.21 -4.93
N ALA A 109 4.15 8.07 -4.32
CA ALA A 109 4.10 6.78 -5.00
C ALA A 109 2.64 6.31 -5.21
N ILE A 110 2.45 5.52 -6.26
CA ILE A 110 1.17 4.88 -6.57
C ILE A 110 1.39 3.36 -6.49
N VAL A 111 0.59 2.68 -5.68
CA VAL A 111 0.56 1.21 -5.64
C VAL A 111 -0.85 0.74 -5.94
N HIS A 112 -1.01 0.10 -7.11
CA HIS A 112 -2.28 -0.32 -7.63
C HIS A 112 -2.36 -1.83 -7.76
N GLY A 113 -3.17 -2.49 -6.92
CA GLY A 113 -3.45 -3.93 -6.97
C GLY A 113 -2.20 -4.84 -7.01
N ALA A 114 -1.16 -4.49 -6.25
CA ALA A 114 0.14 -5.15 -6.25
C ALA A 114 0.47 -5.77 -4.89
N THR A 115 1.42 -6.71 -4.89
CA THR A 115 2.01 -7.25 -3.65
C THR A 115 3.39 -6.65 -3.42
N VAL A 116 3.58 -6.04 -2.26
CA VAL A 116 4.87 -5.53 -1.79
C VAL A 116 5.23 -6.30 -0.52
N GLU A 117 6.24 -7.16 -0.61
CA GLU A 117 6.68 -8.00 0.51
C GLU A 117 7.45 -7.19 1.55
N ASP A 118 7.68 -7.82 2.71
CA ASP A 118 8.29 -7.15 3.86
C ASP A 118 9.65 -6.51 3.56
N ASP A 119 9.97 -5.47 4.32
CA ASP A 119 11.24 -4.75 4.27
C ASP A 119 11.54 -4.06 2.92
N ALA A 120 10.62 -4.12 1.95
CA ALA A 120 10.76 -3.49 0.65
C ALA A 120 10.58 -1.95 0.72
N LEU A 121 11.10 -1.26 -0.30
CA LEU A 121 10.96 0.18 -0.45
C LEU A 121 10.43 0.52 -1.84
N ILE A 122 9.30 1.23 -1.88
CA ILE A 122 8.78 1.87 -3.09
C ILE A 122 9.28 3.32 -3.11
N GLY A 123 10.07 3.66 -4.11
CA GLY A 123 10.70 4.97 -4.19
C GLY A 123 9.71 6.11 -4.38
N ILE A 124 10.15 7.33 -4.06
CA ILE A 124 9.38 8.56 -4.25
C ILE A 124 8.87 8.65 -5.69
N GLY A 125 7.57 8.88 -5.87
CA GLY A 125 6.95 9.02 -7.17
C GLY A 125 6.97 7.76 -8.04
N ALA A 126 7.34 6.59 -7.51
CA ALA A 126 7.28 5.34 -8.26
C ALA A 126 5.83 4.87 -8.44
N ILE A 127 5.58 4.16 -9.53
CA ILE A 127 4.27 3.60 -9.86
C ILE A 127 4.40 2.08 -9.95
N VAL A 128 3.58 1.36 -9.20
CA VAL A 128 3.53 -0.11 -9.20
C VAL A 128 2.13 -0.54 -9.61
N LEU A 129 2.03 -1.23 -10.76
CA LEU A 129 0.75 -1.60 -11.37
C LEU A 129 0.29 -3.01 -10.97
N ASN A 130 -0.95 -3.32 -11.37
CA ASN A 130 -1.68 -4.53 -10.99
C ASN A 130 -0.86 -5.81 -11.17
N GLY A 131 -0.90 -6.67 -10.15
CA GLY A 131 -0.30 -8.00 -10.18
C GLY A 131 1.23 -7.99 -10.12
N ALA A 132 1.86 -6.81 -10.03
CA ALA A 132 3.28 -6.75 -9.75
C ALA A 132 3.58 -7.32 -8.35
N THR A 133 4.75 -7.95 -8.22
CA THR A 133 5.28 -8.44 -6.95
C THR A 133 6.63 -7.79 -6.70
N ILE A 134 6.74 -7.05 -5.59
CA ILE A 134 7.99 -6.47 -5.12
C ILE A 134 8.50 -7.36 -4.00
N GLY A 135 9.53 -8.15 -4.29
CA GLY A 135 10.06 -9.14 -3.35
C GLY A 135 10.67 -8.55 -2.09
N ARG A 136 10.79 -9.36 -1.05
CA ARG A 136 11.28 -8.97 0.27
C ARG A 136 12.58 -8.17 0.20
N GLY A 137 12.62 -7.01 0.82
CA GLY A 137 13.80 -6.14 0.84
C GLY A 137 14.24 -5.62 -0.53
N ALA A 138 13.41 -5.75 -1.56
CA ALA A 138 13.66 -5.13 -2.85
C ALA A 138 13.40 -3.62 -2.78
N ILE A 139 14.04 -2.88 -3.68
CA ILE A 139 13.93 -1.42 -3.75
C ILE A 139 13.52 -1.04 -5.17
N VAL A 140 12.38 -0.36 -5.30
CA VAL A 140 11.98 0.31 -6.53
C VAL A 140 12.50 1.75 -6.44
N ALA A 141 13.33 2.17 -7.40
CA ALA A 141 13.90 3.51 -7.38
C ALA A 141 12.84 4.60 -7.60
N ALA A 142 13.18 5.82 -7.18
CA ALA A 142 12.33 6.99 -7.36
C ALA A 142 11.94 7.17 -8.85
N GLY A 143 10.67 7.48 -9.09
CA GLY A 143 10.11 7.70 -10.43
C GLY A 143 10.06 6.47 -11.34
N ALA A 144 10.37 5.27 -10.85
CA ALA A 144 10.33 4.06 -11.66
C ALA A 144 8.88 3.56 -11.88
N LEU A 145 8.62 2.92 -13.01
CA LEU A 145 7.32 2.31 -13.35
C LEU A 145 7.44 0.79 -13.39
N VAL A 146 6.91 0.10 -12.39
CA VAL A 146 6.76 -1.36 -12.38
C VAL A 146 5.45 -1.71 -13.09
N THR A 147 5.57 -2.32 -14.27
CA THR A 147 4.43 -2.68 -15.12
C THR A 147 3.63 -3.86 -14.58
N GLU A 148 2.42 -4.06 -15.11
CA GLU A 148 1.53 -5.15 -14.67
C GLU A 148 2.21 -6.52 -14.69
N GLY A 149 1.94 -7.33 -13.66
CA GLY A 149 2.50 -8.68 -13.52
C GLY A 149 4.03 -8.76 -13.33
N THR A 150 4.72 -7.62 -13.24
CA THR A 150 6.19 -7.61 -13.13
C THR A 150 6.63 -8.10 -11.75
N VAL A 151 7.56 -9.04 -11.72
CA VAL A 151 8.20 -9.49 -10.48
C VAL A 151 9.57 -8.83 -10.34
N ILE A 152 9.74 -8.06 -9.26
CA ILE A 152 11.05 -7.61 -8.80
C ILE A 152 11.55 -8.62 -7.76
N PRO A 153 12.66 -9.34 -8.01
CA PRO A 153 13.12 -10.38 -7.09
C PRO A 153 13.50 -9.82 -5.71
N PRO A 154 13.45 -10.66 -4.64
CA PRO A 154 13.87 -10.25 -3.31
C PRO A 154 15.28 -9.64 -3.29
N GLY A 155 15.44 -8.55 -2.54
CA GLY A 155 16.72 -7.89 -2.37
C GLY A 155 17.30 -7.23 -3.63
N MET A 156 16.51 -7.06 -4.70
CA MET A 156 16.96 -6.39 -5.94
C MET A 156 16.60 -4.91 -5.96
N LEU A 157 17.48 -4.10 -6.54
CA LEU A 157 17.20 -2.72 -6.92
C LEU A 157 16.65 -2.69 -8.36
N ALA A 158 15.46 -2.13 -8.52
CA ALA A 158 14.81 -1.92 -9.81
C ALA A 158 14.77 -0.42 -10.18
N VAL A 159 15.04 -0.10 -11.45
CA VAL A 159 15.10 1.28 -11.95
C VAL A 159 14.42 1.42 -13.32
N GLY A 160 13.93 2.62 -13.63
CA GLY A 160 13.50 3.01 -14.97
C GLY A 160 12.00 2.84 -15.25
N THR A 161 11.63 3.12 -16.51
CA THR A 161 10.26 3.08 -17.03
C THR A 161 10.30 2.40 -18.41
N PRO A 162 9.99 1.09 -18.52
CA PRO A 162 9.61 0.19 -17.43
C PRO A 162 10.78 -0.16 -16.50
N ALA A 163 10.47 -0.43 -15.23
CA ALA A 163 11.42 -0.74 -14.20
C ALA A 163 12.04 -2.12 -14.44
N LYS A 164 13.37 -2.21 -14.34
CA LYS A 164 14.11 -3.46 -14.47
C LYS A 164 15.00 -3.68 -13.26
N PRO A 165 15.05 -4.91 -12.69
CA PRO A 165 16.07 -5.27 -11.72
C PRO A 165 17.46 -5.11 -12.35
N ILE A 166 18.34 -4.35 -11.71
CA ILE A 166 19.68 -4.06 -12.26
C ILE A 166 20.82 -4.62 -11.41
N LYS A 167 20.63 -4.75 -10.09
CA LYS A 167 21.63 -5.28 -9.16
C LYS A 167 20.99 -5.59 -7.82
N GLU A 168 21.71 -6.33 -6.99
CA GLU A 168 21.35 -6.52 -5.59
C GLU A 168 21.44 -5.20 -4.80
N VAL A 169 20.56 -5.07 -3.81
CA VAL A 169 20.59 -4.00 -2.82
C VAL A 169 21.81 -4.23 -1.93
N SER A 170 22.73 -3.26 -1.91
CA SER A 170 23.91 -3.29 -1.06
C SER A 170 23.53 -3.26 0.43
N ASP A 171 24.37 -3.82 1.29
CA ASP A 171 24.15 -3.84 2.74
C ASP A 171 23.93 -2.44 3.32
N SER A 172 24.69 -1.45 2.84
CA SER A 172 24.54 -0.05 3.24
C SER A 172 23.17 0.54 2.87
N LEU A 173 22.61 0.13 1.74
CA LEU A 173 21.31 0.62 1.29
C LEU A 173 20.18 -0.13 2.02
N ARG A 174 20.36 -1.42 2.29
CA ARG A 174 19.45 -2.23 3.10
C ARG A 174 19.33 -1.68 4.52
N GLU A 175 20.46 -1.35 5.15
CA GLU A 175 20.46 -0.80 6.51
C GLU A 175 19.78 0.57 6.55
N ARG A 176 20.12 1.46 5.62
CA ARG A 176 19.42 2.75 5.49
C ARG A 176 17.91 2.60 5.30
N SER A 177 17.47 1.61 4.52
CA SER A 177 16.04 1.34 4.32
C SER A 177 15.37 0.94 5.63
N ARG A 178 16.01 0.06 6.39
CA ARG A 178 15.55 -0.37 7.73
C ARG A 178 15.51 0.79 8.72
N GLU A 179 16.57 1.59 8.79
CA GLU A 179 16.65 2.79 9.64
C GLU A 179 15.55 3.79 9.28
N GLY A 180 15.27 3.97 7.98
CA GLY A 180 14.18 4.78 7.47
C GLY A 180 12.81 4.30 7.96
N ALA A 181 12.50 3.01 7.83
CA ALA A 181 11.25 2.43 8.33
C ALA A 181 11.11 2.63 9.85
N GLN A 182 12.15 2.36 10.63
CA GLN A 182 12.16 2.57 12.08
C GLN A 182 12.02 4.04 12.48
N HIS A 183 12.60 4.95 11.70
CA HIS A 183 12.41 6.38 11.88
C HIS A 183 10.94 6.75 11.75
N TYR A 184 10.25 6.24 10.72
CA TYR A 184 8.83 6.49 10.50
C TYR A 184 7.92 5.89 11.57
N VAL A 185 8.26 4.77 12.19
CA VAL A 185 7.56 4.27 13.39
C VAL A 185 7.64 5.27 14.53
N LYS A 186 8.84 5.78 14.83
CA LYS A 186 9.04 6.78 15.89
C LYS A 186 8.31 8.09 15.57
N LEU A 187 8.36 8.52 14.31
CA LEU A 187 7.73 9.75 13.85
C LEU A 187 6.20 9.63 13.89
N GLY A 188 5.63 8.51 13.44
CA GLY A 188 4.21 8.22 13.51
C GLY A 188 3.69 8.25 14.95
N ARG A 189 4.41 7.62 15.89
CA ARG A 189 4.07 7.70 17.32
C ARG A 189 4.03 9.14 17.83
N ARG A 190 5.07 9.93 17.52
CA ARG A 190 5.15 11.33 17.91
C ARG A 190 3.98 12.15 17.35
N TYR A 191 3.70 12.02 16.06
CA TYR A 191 2.61 12.75 15.41
C TYR A 191 1.25 12.34 15.99
N ARG A 192 1.00 11.05 16.19
CA ARG A 192 -0.24 10.58 16.83
C ARG A 192 -0.42 11.21 18.22
N ASP A 193 0.65 11.26 19.03
CA ASP A 193 0.58 11.84 20.37
C ASP A 193 0.34 13.36 20.33
N GLU A 194 0.99 14.09 19.42
CA GLU A 194 0.80 15.54 19.22
C GLU A 194 -0.62 15.87 18.70
N PHE A 195 -1.17 15.07 17.78
CA PHE A 195 -2.54 15.23 17.27
C PHE A 195 -3.63 14.77 18.25
N ALA A 196 -3.33 13.79 19.12
CA ALA A 196 -4.23 13.43 20.21
C ALA A 196 -4.27 14.55 21.29
N GLY A 197 -3.13 15.19 21.57
CA GLY A 197 -3.02 16.26 22.57
C GLY A 197 -3.61 17.60 22.15
N THR A 198 -3.75 17.86 20.85
CA THR A 198 -4.31 19.13 20.32
C THR A 198 -5.84 19.19 20.36
N ASN A 199 -6.53 18.09 20.69
CA ASN A 199 -7.98 18.07 20.92
C ASN A 199 -8.40 18.57 22.32
N VAL A 200 -7.49 19.21 23.08
CA VAL A 200 -7.80 19.92 24.35
C VAL A 200 -7.18 21.32 24.37
N THR A 201 -7.58 22.19 23.45
CA THR A 201 -7.69 23.66 23.70
C THR A 201 -8.37 24.32 22.50
N SER A 202 -9.68 24.07 22.35
CA SER A 202 -10.54 25.06 21.69
C SER A 202 -10.69 26.27 22.61
N GLY A 203 -10.27 27.44 22.14
CA GLY A 203 -10.75 28.72 22.66
C GLY A 203 -9.71 29.57 23.38
N LYS A 204 -8.85 30.22 22.60
CA LYS A 204 -8.61 31.67 22.70
C LYS A 204 -7.81 32.13 21.48
N VAL A 205 -8.49 32.87 20.62
CA VAL A 205 -7.84 33.81 19.71
C VAL A 205 -7.82 35.11 20.50
N ASP A 206 -6.63 35.55 20.91
CA ASP A 206 -6.41 36.93 21.35
C ASP A 206 -6.19 37.83 20.12
#